data_AF-A0A8S9SCP7-F1
#
_entry.id   AF-A0A8S9SCP7-F1
#
_cell.length_a   1.000
_cell.length_b   1.000
_cell.length_c   1.000
_cell.angle_alpha   90.00
_cell.angle_beta   90.00
_cell.angle_gamma   90.00
#
_symmetry.space_group_name_H-M   'P 1'
#
loop_
_entity.id
_entity.type
_entity.pdbx_description
1 polymer ?
#
loop_
_entity_poly.entity_id
_entity_poly.type
_entity_poly.pdbx_seq_one_letter_code
_entity_poly.pdbx_strand_id
1 'polypeptide(L)'
;MTRLCPGWSHVSNHDTDFDGRIIIIWKFPAAVEVMHQSRQSMTCNVSLPGDKNFTFTAVYASNLREERESLWEELYEVQTTLFLENKSWLIGGDLNQIMHHCEHSSPNSQSLRFNT
;
A
#
# COMPACT_ATOMS: atom_id res chain seq x y z
N MET A 1 15.58 -24.58 9.06
CA MET A 1 14.97 -23.35 8.50
C MET A 1 14.01 -22.79 9.54
N THR A 2 14.43 -21.76 10.26
CA THR A 2 13.59 -21.00 11.20
C THR A 2 12.50 -20.30 10.39
N ARG A 3 11.23 -20.65 10.59
CA ARG A 3 10.12 -19.91 9.95
C ARG A 3 10.14 -18.50 10.54
N LEU A 4 10.28 -17.47 9.70
CA LEU A 4 10.41 -16.07 10.11
C LEU A 4 9.25 -15.56 10.97
N CYS A 5 8.08 -16.21 10.95
CA CYS A 5 6.99 -15.97 11.90
C CYS A 5 6.20 -17.27 12.16
N PRO A 6 6.50 -18.06 13.22
CA PRO A 6 5.78 -19.30 13.49
C PRO A 6 4.29 -19.06 13.76
N GLY A 7 3.42 -19.72 13.00
CA GLY A 7 1.97 -19.59 13.14
C GLY A 7 1.35 -18.34 12.52
N TRP A 8 2.13 -17.54 11.80
CA TRP A 8 1.64 -16.45 10.96
C TRP A 8 1.72 -16.84 9.48
N SER A 9 0.79 -16.30 8.70
CA SER A 9 0.79 -16.36 7.25
C SER A 9 1.40 -15.07 6.70
N HIS A 10 1.94 -15.14 5.48
CA HIS A 10 2.50 -13.97 4.82
C HIS A 10 2.38 -14.07 3.30
N VAL A 11 2.37 -12.92 2.62
CA VAL A 11 2.54 -12.74 1.18
C VAL A 11 3.52 -11.60 0.94
N SER A 12 4.12 -11.56 -0.25
CA SER A 12 5.04 -10.50 -0.66
C SER A 12 4.86 -10.20 -2.15
N ASN A 13 5.29 -9.02 -2.63
CA ASN A 13 5.14 -8.64 -4.04
C ASN A 13 6.28 -9.19 -4.95
N HIS A 14 6.91 -10.30 -4.57
CA HIS A 14 8.03 -10.87 -5.33
C HIS A 14 7.64 -11.29 -6.76
N ASP A 15 6.35 -11.53 -7.04
CA ASP A 15 5.90 -11.85 -8.40
C ASP A 15 5.98 -10.65 -9.35
N THR A 16 5.99 -9.41 -8.82
CA THR A 16 6.01 -8.18 -9.61
C THR A 16 7.21 -7.29 -9.35
N ASP A 17 8.00 -7.56 -8.31
CA ASP A 17 9.26 -6.89 -8.01
C ASP A 17 10.29 -7.88 -7.46
N PHE A 18 11.46 -7.96 -8.11
CA PHE A 18 12.51 -8.90 -7.72
C PHE A 18 13.02 -8.67 -6.29
N ASP A 19 12.98 -7.44 -5.78
CA ASP A 19 13.44 -7.11 -4.43
C ASP A 19 12.36 -7.39 -3.36
N GLY A 20 11.11 -7.63 -3.76
CA GLY A 20 10.02 -8.05 -2.87
C GLY A 20 9.80 -7.13 -1.67
N ARG A 21 9.68 -5.83 -1.95
CA ARG A 21 9.74 -4.74 -0.96
C ARG A 21 8.54 -4.65 -0.03
N ILE A 22 7.41 -5.25 -0.41
CA ILE A 22 6.17 -5.21 0.37
C ILE A 22 5.89 -6.61 0.89
N ILE A 23 5.75 -6.75 2.21
CA ILE A 23 5.38 -8.00 2.88
C ILE A 23 4.15 -7.73 3.75
N ILE A 24 3.09 -8.51 3.54
CA ILE A 24 1.89 -8.50 4.39
C ILE A 24 1.94 -9.76 5.25
N ILE A 25 1.84 -9.61 6.57
CA ILE A 25 1.89 -10.71 7.54
C ILE A 25 0.62 -10.65 8.39
N TRP A 26 -0.05 -11.79 8.55
CA TRP A 26 -1.30 -11.89 9.33
C TRP A 26 -1.37 -13.21 10.11
N LYS A 27 -2.30 -13.27 11.07
CA LYS A 27 -2.52 -14.44 11.92
C LYS A 27 -3.97 -14.86 11.88
N PHE A 28 -4.22 -16.17 11.97
CA PHE A 28 -5.57 -16.69 12.21
C PHE A 28 -6.21 -15.98 13.42
N PRO A 29 -7.47 -15.53 13.33
CA PRO A 29 -8.46 -15.91 12.32
C PRO A 29 -8.57 -14.98 11.10
N ALA A 30 -7.64 -14.04 10.92
CA ALA A 30 -7.61 -13.24 9.70
C ALA A 30 -7.25 -14.11 8.48
N ALA A 31 -7.89 -13.82 7.35
CA ALA A 31 -7.54 -14.34 6.05
C ALA A 31 -7.24 -13.17 5.10
N VAL A 32 -6.22 -13.35 4.26
CA VAL A 32 -5.79 -12.34 3.29
C VAL A 32 -5.74 -12.98 1.91
N GLU A 33 -6.39 -12.35 0.95
CA GLU A 33 -6.40 -12.74 -0.46
C GLU A 33 -5.79 -11.61 -1.29
N VAL A 34 -4.72 -11.87 -2.02
CA VAL A 34 -4.09 -10.88 -2.90
C VAL A 34 -4.96 -10.69 -4.13
N MET A 35 -5.42 -9.46 -4.35
CA MET A 35 -6.28 -9.09 -5.49
C MET A 35 -5.46 -8.45 -6.62
N HIS A 36 -4.44 -7.69 -6.25
CA HIS A 36 -3.58 -6.97 -7.18
C HIS A 36 -2.21 -6.74 -6.54
N GLN A 37 -1.14 -6.73 -7.34
CA GLN A 37 0.20 -6.42 -6.89
C GLN A 37 1.01 -5.72 -7.98
N SER A 38 1.92 -4.87 -7.56
CA SER A 38 2.86 -4.14 -8.40
C SER A 38 4.17 -3.90 -7.67
N ARG A 39 5.07 -3.19 -8.32
CA ARG A 39 6.33 -2.75 -7.70
C ARG A 39 6.12 -1.79 -6.53
N GLN A 40 5.06 -0.98 -6.54
CA GLN A 40 4.83 0.08 -5.56
C GLN A 40 3.64 -0.18 -4.62
N SER A 41 2.76 -1.12 -4.95
CA SER A 41 1.57 -1.41 -4.15
C SER A 41 1.20 -2.90 -4.11
N MET A 42 0.47 -3.30 -3.08
CA MET A 42 -0.16 -4.61 -3.00
C MET A 42 -1.55 -4.48 -2.38
N THR A 43 -2.57 -4.83 -3.14
CA THR A 43 -3.97 -4.77 -2.73
C THR A 43 -4.46 -6.16 -2.38
N CYS A 44 -5.05 -6.28 -1.21
CA CYS A 44 -5.60 -7.52 -0.70
C CYS A 44 -7.00 -7.32 -0.12
N ASN A 45 -7.83 -8.35 -0.23
CA ASN A 45 -9.05 -8.47 0.56
C ASN A 45 -8.70 -9.12 1.90
N VAL A 46 -9.08 -8.47 2.99
CA VAL A 46 -8.84 -8.94 4.36
C VAL A 46 -10.17 -9.34 4.98
N SER A 47 -10.26 -10.59 5.40
CA SER A 47 -11.45 -11.16 6.04
C SER A 47 -11.17 -11.45 7.52
N LEU A 48 -12.06 -10.99 8.39
CA LEU A 48 -12.03 -11.24 9.83
C LEU A 48 -13.33 -11.93 10.25
N PRO A 49 -13.34 -12.74 11.33
CA PRO A 49 -14.57 -13.30 11.86
C PRO A 49 -15.62 -12.24 12.20
N GLY A 50 -16.87 -12.52 11.88
CA GLY A 50 -17.99 -11.60 12.11
C GLY A 50 -18.20 -10.56 11.00
N ASP A 51 -17.95 -10.96 9.74
CA ASP A 51 -18.26 -10.21 8.50
C ASP A 51 -17.60 -8.83 8.37
N LYS A 52 -16.45 -8.62 8.98
CA LYS A 52 -15.66 -7.40 8.81
C LYS A 52 -14.62 -7.60 7.72
N ASN A 53 -15.10 -7.61 6.48
CA ASN A 53 -14.23 -7.64 5.31
C ASN A 53 -13.88 -6.22 4.87
N PHE A 54 -12.62 -5.99 4.55
CA PHE A 54 -12.16 -4.72 4.01
C PHE A 54 -11.05 -4.97 2.98
N THR A 55 -10.94 -4.06 2.03
CA THR A 55 -9.81 -4.04 1.11
C THR A 55 -8.68 -3.23 1.74
N PHE A 56 -7.46 -3.74 1.67
CA PHE A 56 -6.27 -3.06 2.13
C PHE A 56 -5.23 -3.00 1.01
N THR A 57 -4.72 -1.81 0.73
CA THR A 57 -3.59 -1.60 -0.17
C THR A 57 -2.38 -1.16 0.63
N ALA A 58 -1.38 -2.03 0.73
CA ALA A 58 -0.06 -1.69 1.24
C ALA A 58 0.72 -0.94 0.16
N VAL A 59 1.36 0.17 0.50
CA VAL A 59 2.11 1.01 -0.44
C VAL A 59 3.55 1.18 0.03
N TYR A 60 4.48 1.02 -0.92
CA TYR A 60 5.87 1.44 -0.79
C TYR A 60 6.25 2.20 -2.07
N ALA A 61 5.96 3.50 -2.08
CA ALA A 61 6.06 4.35 -3.26
C ALA A 61 7.51 4.72 -3.58
N SER A 62 7.78 5.05 -4.84
CA SER A 62 9.09 5.54 -5.28
C SER A 62 9.43 6.89 -4.65
N ASN A 63 10.73 7.09 -4.41
CA ASN A 63 11.27 8.38 -4.01
C ASN A 63 11.17 9.42 -5.14
N LEU A 64 11.18 8.97 -6.40
CA LEU A 64 11.11 9.84 -7.57
C LEU A 64 9.65 10.20 -7.88
N ARG A 65 9.39 11.50 -8.07
CA ARG A 65 8.03 12.00 -8.34
C ARG A 65 7.45 11.39 -9.61
N GLU A 66 8.23 11.33 -10.70
CA GLU A 66 7.77 10.81 -11.99
C GLU A 66 7.34 9.34 -11.87
N GLU A 67 8.06 8.53 -11.10
CA GLU A 67 7.71 7.12 -10.89
C GLU A 67 6.46 6.96 -10.02
N ARG A 68 6.16 7.90 -9.11
CA ARG A 68 4.95 7.86 -8.29
C ARG A 68 3.67 8.15 -9.07
N GLU A 69 3.73 8.81 -10.23
CA GLU A 69 2.52 9.05 -11.04
C GLU A 69 1.84 7.74 -11.43
N SER A 70 2.64 6.73 -11.80
CA SER A 70 2.13 5.38 -12.10
C SER A 70 1.43 4.69 -10.92
N LEU A 71 1.85 4.95 -9.68
CA LEU A 71 1.18 4.43 -8.49
C LEU A 71 -0.23 5.01 -8.37
N TRP A 72 -0.41 6.30 -8.61
CA TRP A 72 -1.72 6.95 -8.50
C TRP A 72 -2.69 6.48 -9.58
N GLU A 73 -2.19 6.32 -10.81
CA GLU A 73 -2.97 5.74 -11.92
C GLU A 73 -3.40 4.30 -11.59
N GLU A 74 -2.48 3.48 -11.07
CA GLU A 74 -2.76 2.11 -10.67
C GLU A 74 -3.78 2.01 -9.52
N LEU A 75 -3.71 2.90 -8.52
CA LEU A 75 -4.70 2.95 -7.44
C LEU A 75 -6.10 3.28 -7.99
N TYR A 76 -6.19 4.15 -8.98
CA TYR A 76 -7.46 4.47 -9.65
C TYR A 76 -8.00 3.28 -10.45
N GLU A 77 -7.13 2.57 -11.18
CA GLU A 77 -7.49 1.32 -11.87
C GLU A 77 -7.98 0.26 -10.88
N VAL A 78 -7.25 0.04 -9.78
CA VAL A 78 -7.64 -0.89 -8.70
C VAL A 78 -9.02 -0.54 -8.13
N GLN A 79 -9.28 0.73 -7.85
CA GLN A 79 -10.57 1.19 -7.34
C GLN A 79 -11.72 0.85 -8.31
N THR A 80 -11.48 1.05 -9.61
CA THR A 80 -12.45 0.81 -10.69
C THR A 80 -12.67 -0.68 -10.91
N THR A 81 -11.60 -1.46 -11.10
CA THR A 81 -11.66 -2.88 -11.41
C THR A 81 -12.21 -3.72 -10.26
N LEU A 82 -11.96 -3.33 -9.00
CA LEU A 82 -12.44 -4.06 -7.82
C LEU A 82 -13.76 -3.50 -7.25
N PHE A 83 -14.34 -2.48 -7.90
CA PHE A 83 -15.58 -1.80 -7.50
C PHE A 83 -15.52 -1.34 -6.03
N LEU A 84 -14.46 -0.61 -5.66
CA LEU A 84 -14.18 -0.22 -4.26
C LEU A 84 -14.97 1.00 -3.78
N GLU A 85 -15.68 1.68 -4.67
CA GLU A 85 -16.46 2.90 -4.41
C GLU A 85 -17.46 2.78 -3.25
N ASN A 86 -18.01 1.59 -3.00
CA ASN A 86 -18.94 1.33 -1.89
C ASN A 86 -18.38 0.33 -0.86
N LYS A 87 -17.07 0.09 -0.85
CA LYS A 87 -16.40 -0.84 0.06
C LYS A 87 -15.50 -0.10 1.04
N SER A 88 -15.26 -0.71 2.20
CA SER A 88 -14.22 -0.23 3.11
C SER A 88 -12.86 -0.50 2.47
N TRP A 89 -12.19 0.55 2.01
CA TRP A 89 -10.87 0.48 1.41
C TRP A 89 -9.88 1.32 2.21
N LEU A 90 -8.87 0.65 2.77
CA LEU A 90 -7.77 1.26 3.48
C LEU A 90 -6.53 1.26 2.58
N ILE A 91 -5.88 2.41 2.46
CA ILE A 91 -4.58 2.53 1.80
C ILE A 91 -3.58 2.99 2.87
N GLY A 92 -2.44 2.31 2.98
CA GLY A 92 -1.45 2.65 3.99
C GLY A 92 -0.05 2.15 3.66
N GLY A 93 0.95 2.80 4.24
CA GLY A 93 2.36 2.51 3.99
C GLY A 93 3.17 3.79 3.84
N ASP A 94 4.26 3.71 3.09
CA ASP A 94 5.11 4.85 2.77
C ASP A 94 4.81 5.37 1.37
N LEU A 95 4.15 6.54 1.32
CA LEU A 95 3.78 7.20 0.07
C LEU A 95 4.93 8.06 -0.51
N ASN A 96 6.03 8.26 0.23
CA ASN A 96 7.12 9.16 -0.14
C ASN A 96 6.63 10.55 -0.63
N GLN A 97 5.54 11.03 -0.02
CA GLN A 97 4.90 12.30 -0.34
C GLN A 97 4.56 13.05 0.94
N ILE A 98 5.03 14.30 0.99
CA ILE A 98 4.73 15.25 2.05
C ILE A 98 3.44 15.98 1.64
N MET A 99 2.39 15.89 2.45
CA MET A 99 1.14 16.63 2.18
C MET A 99 1.21 18.04 2.74
N HIS A 100 1.83 18.20 3.91
CA HIS A 100 1.99 19.48 4.56
C HIS A 100 3.44 19.74 4.91
N HIS A 101 3.90 20.96 4.66
CA HIS A 101 5.27 21.38 4.96
C HIS A 101 5.66 21.17 6.43
N CYS A 102 4.70 21.15 7.35
CA CYS A 102 4.94 20.90 8.77
C CYS A 102 5.32 19.45 9.10
N GLU A 103 5.10 18.51 8.17
CA GLU A 103 5.53 17.12 8.26
C GLU A 103 7.01 16.96 7.88
N HIS A 104 7.62 18.00 7.30
CA HIS A 104 9.04 18.02 6.97
C HIS A 104 9.88 18.18 8.24
N SER A 105 11.02 17.49 8.31
CA SER A 105 11.97 17.56 9.43
C SER A 105 12.52 18.97 9.67
N SER A 106 12.36 19.86 8.67
CA SER A 106 12.60 21.29 8.78
C SER A 106 11.32 22.07 8.40
N PRO A 107 10.39 22.29 9.34
CA PRO A 107 9.10 22.95 9.07
C PRO A 107 9.22 24.40 8.60
N ASN A 108 10.37 25.03 8.87
CA ASN A 108 10.71 26.42 8.53
C ASN A 108 11.46 26.57 7.20
N SER A 109 11.74 25.48 6.49
CA SER A 109 12.28 25.54 5.14
C SER A 109 11.19 26.07 4.21
N GLN A 110 11.33 27.33 3.80
CA GLN A 110 10.33 28.06 3.01
C GLN A 110 9.82 27.25 1.83
N SER A 111 8.50 27.29 1.65
CA SER A 111 7.83 26.91 0.42
C SER A 111 8.43 27.71 -0.74
N LEU A 112 9.20 27.04 -1.59
CA LEU A 112 9.30 27.46 -2.98
C LEU A 112 7.92 27.21 -3.59
N ARG A 113 7.03 28.19 -3.41
CA ARG A 113 5.83 28.32 -4.21
C ARG A 113 6.27 28.44 -5.66
N PHE A 114 6.16 27.35 -6.42
CA PHE A 114 6.14 27.46 -7.86
C PHE A 114 4.77 28.03 -8.24
N ASN A 115 4.74 29.33 -8.54
CA ASN A 115 3.65 29.91 -9.31
C ASN A 115 3.69 29.28 -10.72
N THR A 116 2.67 28.52 -11.06
CA THR A 116 2.17 28.37 -12.43
C THR A 116 0.67 28.43 -12.39
#